data_AF-A0AAE7A1Y1-F1
#
_entry.id   AF-A0AAE7A1Y1-F1
#
_cell.length_a   1.000
_cell.length_b   1.000
_cell.length_c   1.000
_cell.angle_alpha   90.00
_cell.angle_beta   90.00
_cell.angle_gamma   90.00
#
_symmetry.space_group_name_H-M   'P 1'
#
loop_
_entity.id
_entity.type
_entity.pdbx_description
1 polymer ?
#
loop_
_entity_poly.entity_id
_entity_poly.type
_entity_poly.pdbx_seq_one_letter_code
_entity_poly.pdbx_strand_id
1 'polypeptide(L)'
;MNPNVPSIEQLQELGLPAPVSYAPQTWGWWVLLGALVVMVLLVSARKVWQWRRDRYRREGLVRLAELQRRSDDLSALRELPELLKRVALSIPNPVGARLAREGRYAVPLKDRVIVLRGQASLLQGVGALGGDDWQAFLVRHSAQPLPADFSQQLAQLAYAPDATLLALPDEHRQQLFATCKRWVEHHHVAV
;
A
#
# COMPACT_ATOMS: atom_id res chain seq x y z
N MET A 1 -61.11 -59.19 48.95
CA MET A 1 -60.43 -59.55 47.69
C MET A 1 -61.19 -58.84 46.57
N ASN A 2 -60.69 -57.71 46.08
CA ASN A 2 -61.37 -56.92 45.05
C ASN A 2 -60.86 -57.39 43.67
N PRO A 3 -61.67 -58.06 42.83
CA PRO A 3 -61.21 -58.73 41.62
C PRO A 3 -61.01 -57.79 40.42
N ASN A 4 -60.97 -56.47 40.63
CA ASN A 4 -61.05 -55.45 39.57
C ASN A 4 -59.83 -54.51 39.59
N VAL A 5 -58.63 -55.10 39.67
CA VAL A 5 -57.39 -54.36 39.42
C VAL A 5 -57.01 -54.64 37.95
N PRO A 6 -57.12 -53.66 37.04
CA PRO A 6 -56.78 -53.85 35.63
C PRO A 6 -55.29 -54.19 35.47
N SER A 7 -55.00 -55.23 34.69
CA SER A 7 -53.66 -55.80 34.50
C SER A 7 -52.71 -54.85 33.77
N ILE A 8 -51.47 -54.77 34.25
CA ILE A 8 -50.38 -53.91 33.74
C ILE A 8 -49.99 -54.22 32.28
N GLU A 9 -50.38 -55.39 31.76
CA GLU A 9 -50.20 -55.80 30.36
C GLU A 9 -50.92 -54.90 29.34
N GLN A 10 -51.85 -54.05 29.79
CA GLN A 10 -52.45 -52.99 28.95
C GLN A 10 -51.53 -51.79 28.72
N LEU A 11 -50.37 -51.70 29.37
CA LEU A 11 -49.36 -50.69 29.06
C LEU A 11 -48.58 -51.10 27.82
N GLN A 12 -49.13 -50.73 26.66
CA GLN A 12 -48.45 -50.82 25.37
C GLN A 12 -47.23 -49.88 25.38
N GLU A 13 -46.01 -50.44 25.42
CA GLU A 13 -44.78 -49.66 25.29
C GLU A 13 -44.78 -48.94 23.94
N LEU A 14 -45.00 -47.62 23.97
CA LEU A 14 -44.85 -46.76 22.80
C LEU A 14 -43.39 -46.81 22.38
N GLY A 15 -43.10 -47.49 21.27
CA GLY A 15 -41.77 -47.50 20.67
C GLY A 15 -41.27 -46.07 20.51
N LEU A 16 -40.06 -45.81 21.00
CA LEU A 16 -39.45 -44.47 20.95
C LEU A 16 -39.51 -43.93 19.52
N PRO A 17 -40.03 -42.69 19.30
CA PRO A 17 -40.01 -42.11 17.98
C PRO A 17 -38.55 -42.01 17.52
N ALA A 18 -38.29 -42.32 16.25
CA ALA A 18 -36.98 -42.12 15.66
C ALA A 18 -36.49 -40.69 15.99
N PRO A 19 -35.24 -40.51 16.45
CA PRO A 19 -34.77 -39.23 16.94
C PRO A 19 -34.98 -38.16 15.87
N VAL A 20 -35.87 -37.21 16.16
CA VAL A 20 -36.13 -36.07 15.29
C VAL A 20 -34.84 -35.28 15.17
N SER A 21 -34.34 -35.17 13.95
CA SER A 21 -33.13 -34.43 13.67
C SER A 21 -33.39 -32.95 13.98
N TYR A 22 -32.83 -32.45 15.08
CA TYR A 22 -32.92 -31.06 15.50
C TYR A 22 -32.05 -30.12 14.66
N ALA A 23 -31.40 -30.61 13.60
CA ALA A 23 -30.63 -29.78 12.69
C ALA A 23 -31.61 -29.01 11.77
N PRO A 24 -31.77 -27.69 11.92
CA PRO A 24 -32.58 -26.93 10.97
C PRO A 24 -31.84 -26.91 9.63
N GLN A 25 -32.26 -27.75 8.69
CA GLN A 25 -31.77 -27.77 7.31
C GLN A 25 -32.33 -26.55 6.56
N THR A 26 -31.94 -25.38 7.00
CA THR A 26 -32.30 -24.10 6.39
C THR A 26 -31.22 -23.70 5.41
N TRP A 27 -31.65 -23.18 4.27
CA TRP A 27 -30.82 -22.51 3.26
C TRP A 27 -29.92 -21.40 3.84
N GLY A 28 -30.22 -20.93 5.06
CA GLY A 28 -29.41 -19.95 5.79
C GLY A 28 -27.95 -20.35 6.00
N TRP A 29 -27.63 -21.63 6.16
CA TRP A 29 -26.23 -22.08 6.27
C TRP A 29 -25.45 -21.89 4.98
N TRP A 30 -26.08 -22.10 3.82
CA TRP A 30 -25.47 -21.83 2.52
C TRP A 30 -25.26 -20.34 2.28
N VAL A 31 -26.20 -19.51 2.73
CA VAL A 31 -26.06 -18.04 2.69
C VAL A 31 -24.89 -17.60 3.59
N LEU A 32 -24.77 -18.14 4.81
CA LEU A 32 -23.65 -17.86 5.71
C LEU A 32 -22.32 -18.32 5.13
N LEU A 33 -22.26 -19.52 4.55
CA LEU A 33 -21.06 -20.05 3.91
C LEU A 33 -20.66 -19.19 2.71
N GLY A 34 -21.62 -18.79 1.87
CA GLY A 34 -21.39 -17.88 0.76
C GLY A 34 -20.85 -16.53 1.22
N ALA A 35 -21.45 -15.94 2.26
CA ALA A 35 -20.99 -14.68 2.84
C ALA A 35 -19.56 -14.80 3.41
N LEU A 36 -19.25 -15.91 4.09
CA LEU A 36 -17.92 -16.19 4.62
C LEU A 36 -16.89 -16.29 3.48
N VAL A 37 -17.20 -17.03 2.42
CA VAL A 37 -16.32 -17.17 1.25
C VAL A 37 -16.07 -15.83 0.59
N VAL A 38 -17.12 -15.02 0.37
CA VAL A 38 -16.98 -13.67 -0.18
C VAL A 38 -16.12 -12.79 0.72
N MET A 39 -16.32 -12.84 2.03
CA MET A 39 -15.51 -12.09 3.00
C MET A 39 -14.03 -12.50 2.91
N VAL A 40 -13.73 -13.80 2.89
CA VAL A 40 -12.35 -14.30 2.75
C VAL A 40 -11.73 -13.86 1.42
N LEU A 41 -12.48 -13.92 0.32
CA LEU A 41 -12.02 -13.45 -0.99
C LEU A 41 -11.71 -11.95 -0.98
N LEU A 42 -12.58 -11.13 -0.39
CA LEU A 42 -12.37 -9.68 -0.30
C LEU A 42 -11.16 -9.33 0.57
N VAL A 43 -11.02 -9.99 1.73
CA VAL A 43 -9.88 -9.78 2.64
C VAL A 43 -8.57 -10.24 2.01
N SER A 44 -8.55 -11.42 1.40
CA SER A 44 -7.36 -11.94 0.72
C SER A 44 -6.97 -11.09 -0.48
N ALA A 45 -7.93 -10.65 -1.31
CA ALA A 45 -7.68 -9.74 -2.41
C ALA A 45 -7.10 -8.41 -1.91
N ARG A 46 -7.67 -7.81 -0.86
CA ARG A 46 -7.13 -6.60 -0.23
C ARG A 46 -5.71 -6.79 0.26
N LYS A 47 -5.47 -7.89 0.97
CA LYS A 47 -4.15 -8.21 1.54
C LYS A 47 -3.13 -8.43 0.43
N VAL A 48 -3.47 -9.14 -0.63
CA VAL A 48 -2.59 -9.34 -1.80
C VAL A 48 -2.32 -8.02 -2.51
N TRP A 49 -3.31 -7.13 -2.62
CA TRP A 49 -3.12 -5.79 -3.18
C TRP A 49 -2.14 -4.95 -2.37
N GLN A 50 -2.30 -4.95 -1.04
CA GLN A 50 -1.35 -4.30 -0.12
C GLN A 50 0.05 -4.95 -0.22
N TRP A 51 0.12 -6.28 -0.28
CA TRP A 51 1.39 -7.00 -0.37
C TRP A 51 2.12 -6.79 -1.70
N ARG A 52 1.38 -6.68 -2.81
CA ARG A 52 1.93 -6.30 -4.13
C ARG A 52 2.50 -4.89 -4.10
N ARG A 53 1.85 -3.95 -3.42
CA ARG A 53 2.39 -2.59 -3.19
C ARG A 53 3.67 -2.63 -2.37
N ASP A 54 3.70 -3.42 -1.30
CA ASP A 54 4.88 -3.55 -0.43
C ASP A 54 6.06 -4.26 -1.11
N ARG A 55 5.82 -5.10 -2.13
CA ARG A 55 6.90 -5.78 -2.87
C ARG A 55 7.82 -4.80 -3.58
N TYR A 56 7.27 -3.78 -4.24
CA TYR A 56 8.07 -2.76 -4.91
C TYR A 56 8.93 -1.96 -3.93
N ARG A 57 8.39 -1.66 -2.74
CA ARG A 57 9.17 -1.05 -1.65
C ARG A 57 10.34 -1.92 -1.23
N ARG A 58 10.11 -3.23 -1.07
CA ARG A 58 11.15 -4.19 -0.68
C ARG A 58 12.25 -4.32 -1.73
N GLU A 59 11.89 -4.37 -3.01
CA GLU A 59 12.88 -4.40 -4.10
C GLU A 59 13.72 -3.11 -4.14
N GLY A 60 13.09 -1.95 -3.92
CA GLY A 60 13.78 -0.66 -3.81
C GLY A 60 14.77 -0.64 -2.63
N LEU A 61 14.36 -1.14 -1.46
CA LEU A 61 15.22 -1.22 -0.28
C LEU A 61 16.39 -2.20 -0.47
N VAL A 62 16.17 -3.33 -1.15
CA VAL A 62 17.24 -4.29 -1.46
C VAL A 62 18.28 -3.67 -2.38
N ARG A 63 17.85 -3.01 -3.47
CA ARG A 63 18.80 -2.30 -4.35
C ARG A 63 19.52 -1.16 -3.66
N LEU A 64 18.83 -0.41 -2.80
CA LEU A 64 19.45 0.65 -2.01
C LEU A 64 20.49 0.09 -1.05
N ALA A 65 20.23 -1.05 -0.42
CA ALA A 65 21.19 -1.74 0.44
C ALA A 65 22.41 -2.26 -0.35
N GLU A 66 22.21 -2.72 -1.58
CA GLU A 66 23.31 -3.14 -2.47
C GLU A 66 24.19 -1.95 -2.88
N LEU A 67 23.60 -0.81 -3.23
CA LEU A 67 24.32 0.43 -3.53
C LEU A 67 25.03 1.01 -2.31
N GLN A 68 24.42 0.91 -1.12
CA GLN A 68 25.06 1.33 0.12
C GLN A 68 26.32 0.50 0.41
N ARG A 69 26.36 -0.79 0.05
CA ARG A 69 27.58 -1.60 0.17
C ARG A 69 28.68 -1.18 -0.80
N ARG A 70 28.31 -0.54 -1.91
CA ARG A 70 29.23 0.04 -2.90
C ARG A 70 29.33 1.56 -2.77
N SER A 71 29.12 2.12 -1.57
CA SER A 71 29.13 3.57 -1.35
C SER A 71 30.45 4.26 -1.74
N ASP A 72 31.54 3.49 -1.80
CA ASP A 72 32.85 3.97 -2.28
C ASP A 72 32.94 4.16 -3.79
N ASP A 73 32.02 3.57 -4.56
CA ASP A 73 31.95 3.74 -6.00
C ASP A 73 31.18 5.03 -6.34
N LEU A 74 31.80 5.91 -7.12
CA LEU A 74 31.19 7.13 -7.63
C LEU A 74 29.91 6.86 -8.43
N SER A 75 29.86 5.69 -9.08
CA SER A 75 28.68 5.24 -9.83
C SER A 75 27.49 5.01 -8.89
N ALA A 76 27.74 4.48 -7.69
CA ALA A 76 26.68 4.22 -6.72
C ALA A 76 26.06 5.52 -6.16
N LEU A 77 26.89 6.55 -5.99
CA LEU A 77 26.45 7.89 -5.59
C LEU A 77 25.54 8.54 -6.64
N ARG A 78 25.84 8.32 -7.93
CA ARG A 78 25.04 8.84 -9.05
C ARG A 78 23.71 8.13 -9.27
N GLU A 79 23.66 6.83 -8.99
CA GLU A 79 22.44 6.03 -9.14
C GLU A 79 21.42 6.23 -8.00
N LEU A 80 21.88 6.70 -6.84
CA LEU A 80 21.05 6.90 -5.65
C LEU A 80 19.87 7.86 -5.90
N PRO A 81 20.06 9.06 -6.50
CA PRO A 81 18.95 9.96 -6.85
C PRO A 81 17.98 9.36 -7.87
N GLU A 82 18.48 8.59 -8.85
CA GLU A 82 17.62 7.94 -9.85
C GLU A 82 16.72 6.89 -9.22
N LEU A 83 17.26 6.06 -8.32
CA LEU A 83 16.48 5.06 -7.62
C LEU A 83 15.44 5.70 -6.71
N LEU A 84 15.79 6.78 -6.02
CA LEU A 84 14.82 7.51 -5.21
C LEU A 84 13.66 8.04 -6.07
N LYS A 85 13.95 8.60 -7.25
CA LYS A 85 12.94 9.03 -8.22
C LYS A 85 12.10 7.85 -8.74
N ARG A 86 12.69 6.70 -9.05
CA ARG A 86 11.96 5.49 -9.46
C ARG A 86 11.06 4.96 -8.34
N VAL A 87 11.52 4.99 -7.09
CA VAL A 87 10.70 4.63 -5.92
C VAL A 87 9.56 5.62 -5.75
N ALA A 88 9.83 6.92 -5.87
CA ALA A 88 8.80 7.96 -5.80
C ALA A 88 7.73 7.84 -6.91
N LEU A 89 8.13 7.45 -8.13
CA LEU A 89 7.21 7.14 -9.23
C LEU A 89 6.29 5.93 -8.92
N SER A 90 6.74 5.01 -8.08
CA SER A 90 5.93 3.85 -7.67
C SER A 90 4.90 4.18 -6.58
N ILE A 91 4.99 5.35 -5.96
CA ILE A 91 3.98 5.83 -5.02
C ILE A 91 2.70 6.12 -5.83
N PRO A 92 1.58 5.40 -5.59
CA PRO A 92 0.33 5.71 -6.26
C PRO A 92 -0.09 7.10 -5.83
N ASN A 93 -0.07 8.06 -6.76
CA ASN A 93 -0.52 9.41 -6.47
C ASN A 93 -2.00 9.31 -5.99
N PRO A 94 -2.32 9.72 -4.75
CA PRO A 94 -3.69 9.64 -4.24
C PRO A 94 -4.66 10.45 -5.10
N VAL A 95 -4.17 11.38 -5.92
CA VAL A 95 -4.97 12.12 -6.91
C VAL A 95 -5.62 11.19 -7.94
N GLY A 96 -4.91 10.22 -8.49
CA GLY A 96 -5.48 9.29 -9.49
C GLY A 96 -6.57 8.39 -8.89
N ALA A 97 -6.34 7.90 -7.67
CA ALA A 97 -7.32 7.12 -6.92
C ALA A 97 -8.52 7.96 -6.45
N ARG A 98 -8.30 9.24 -6.11
CA ARG A 98 -9.36 10.17 -5.74
C ARG A 98 -10.22 10.54 -6.94
N LEU A 99 -9.64 10.86 -8.10
CA LEU A 99 -10.38 11.13 -9.34
C LEU A 99 -11.20 9.91 -9.81
N ALA A 100 -10.66 8.69 -9.68
CA ALA A 100 -11.39 7.47 -9.97
C ALA A 100 -12.55 7.21 -8.98
N ARG A 101 -12.39 7.59 -7.70
CA ARG A 101 -13.42 7.50 -6.65
C ARG A 101 -14.47 8.62 -6.76
N GLU A 102 -14.06 9.78 -7.26
CA GLU A 102 -14.89 10.98 -7.49
C GLU A 102 -15.59 10.96 -8.87
N GLY A 103 -15.50 9.85 -9.61
CA GLY A 103 -16.12 9.61 -10.92
C GLY A 103 -17.66 9.68 -10.96
N ARG A 104 -18.31 10.20 -9.91
CA ARG A 104 -19.74 10.54 -9.90
C ARG A 104 -20.03 12.00 -10.28
N TYR A 105 -19.01 12.82 -10.54
CA TYR A 105 -19.17 14.21 -11.02
C TYR A 105 -18.46 14.47 -12.35
N ALA A 106 -18.35 13.47 -13.23
CA ALA A 106 -17.91 13.70 -14.59
C ALA A 106 -19.00 14.49 -15.35
N VAL A 107 -18.97 15.81 -15.24
CA VAL A 107 -19.77 16.71 -16.07
C VAL A 107 -19.19 16.65 -17.49
N PRO A 108 -19.97 16.29 -18.51
CA PRO A 108 -19.48 16.28 -19.88
C PRO A 108 -19.33 17.72 -20.35
N LEU A 109 -18.13 18.28 -20.21
CA LEU A 109 -17.82 19.62 -20.70
C LEU A 109 -17.45 19.55 -22.18
N LYS A 110 -18.49 19.57 -23.01
CA LYS A 110 -18.40 19.82 -24.46
C LYS A 110 -18.00 21.29 -24.61
N ASP A 111 -16.78 21.58 -25.03
CA ASP A 111 -16.21 22.93 -25.16
C ASP A 111 -15.99 23.73 -23.86
N ARG A 112 -14.80 23.57 -23.25
CA ARG A 112 -13.80 24.66 -23.11
C ARG A 112 -12.61 24.22 -22.25
N VAL A 113 -11.44 24.65 -22.68
CA VAL A 113 -10.18 24.62 -21.94
C VAL A 113 -10.30 25.56 -20.74
N ILE A 114 -10.61 25.01 -19.56
CA ILE A 114 -10.40 25.70 -18.28
C ILE A 114 -9.22 25.01 -17.61
N VAL A 115 -8.01 25.49 -17.90
CA VAL A 115 -6.86 25.16 -17.06
C VAL A 115 -6.99 26.03 -15.80
N LEU A 116 -7.65 25.51 -14.76
CA LEU A 116 -7.47 26.07 -13.42
C LEU A 116 -5.96 26.02 -13.14
N ARG A 117 -5.34 27.18 -12.96
CA ARG A 117 -3.89 27.34 -12.73
C ARG A 117 -3.39 26.48 -11.56
N GLY A 118 -4.26 26.13 -10.60
CA GLY A 118 -3.97 25.22 -9.48
C GLY A 118 -4.14 23.72 -9.76
N GLN A 119 -4.78 23.33 -10.86
CA GLN A 119 -5.00 21.93 -11.26
C GLN A 119 -3.95 21.40 -12.25
N ALA A 120 -3.21 22.29 -12.92
CA ALA A 120 -2.12 21.89 -13.82
C ALA A 120 -0.96 21.18 -13.06
N SER A 121 -0.73 21.53 -11.80
CA SER A 121 0.22 20.83 -10.91
C SER A 121 -0.23 19.39 -10.58
N LEU A 122 -1.53 19.09 -10.66
CA LEU A 122 -2.09 17.77 -10.33
C LEU A 122 -1.89 16.72 -11.44
N LEU A 123 -1.51 17.14 -12.66
CA LEU A 123 -1.25 16.27 -13.80
C LEU A 123 0.24 15.99 -14.03
N GLN A 124 1.12 16.68 -13.30
CA GLN A 124 2.56 16.45 -13.39
C GLN A 124 2.90 15.18 -12.62
N GLY A 125 3.05 14.06 -13.34
CA GLY A 125 3.68 12.87 -12.79
C GLY A 125 5.05 13.21 -12.20
N VAL A 126 5.53 12.41 -11.25
CA VAL A 126 6.79 12.63 -10.53
C VAL A 126 7.99 12.87 -11.47
N GLY A 127 7.92 12.43 -12.73
CA GLY A 127 8.93 12.67 -13.77
C GLY A 127 9.10 14.13 -14.23
N ALA A 128 8.15 15.03 -13.94
CA ALA A 128 8.25 16.46 -14.27
C ALA A 128 8.66 17.35 -13.08
N LEU A 129 8.77 16.78 -11.87
CA LEU A 129 9.12 17.52 -10.66
C LEU A 129 10.64 17.74 -10.62
N GLY A 130 11.07 19.00 -10.70
CA GLY A 130 12.46 19.42 -10.54
C GLY A 130 12.58 20.54 -9.50
N GLY A 131 13.74 20.66 -8.85
CA GLY A 131 14.00 21.74 -7.89
C GLY A 131 13.06 21.74 -6.69
N ASP A 132 12.40 22.87 -6.47
CA ASP A 132 11.57 23.13 -5.28
C ASP A 132 10.30 22.27 -5.23
N ASP A 133 9.70 21.96 -6.38
CA ASP A 133 8.53 21.07 -6.47
C ASP A 133 8.88 19.63 -6.05
N TRP A 134 10.12 19.21 -6.35
CA TRP A 134 10.64 17.92 -5.91
C TRP A 134 10.90 17.90 -4.40
N GLN A 135 11.45 18.97 -3.83
CA GLN A 135 11.62 19.11 -2.38
C GLN A 135 10.27 19.07 -1.65
N ALA A 136 9.28 19.84 -2.12
CA ALA A 136 7.95 19.87 -1.55
C ALA A 136 7.27 18.48 -1.61
N PHE A 137 7.45 17.74 -2.70
CA PHE A 137 6.95 16.38 -2.82
C PHE A 137 7.60 15.44 -1.79
N LEU A 138 8.93 15.50 -1.62
CA LEU A 138 9.65 14.64 -0.68
C LEU A 138 9.23 14.91 0.78
N VAL A 139 9.10 16.18 1.16
CA VAL A 139 8.63 16.61 2.50
C VAL A 139 7.19 16.19 2.73
N ARG A 140 6.32 16.26 1.71
CA ARG A 140 4.91 15.87 1.85
C ARG A 140 4.72 14.38 2.11
N HIS A 141 5.60 13.55 1.58
CA HIS A 141 5.53 12.09 1.71
C HIS A 141 6.47 11.53 2.78
N SER A 142 7.17 12.39 3.54
CA SER A 142 8.03 11.96 4.64
C SER A 142 7.31 11.99 5.98
N ALA A 143 7.62 11.02 6.84
CA ALA A 143 7.13 11.00 8.22
C ALA A 143 7.95 11.89 9.18
N GLN A 144 9.15 12.31 8.75
CA GLN A 144 10.10 13.09 9.54
C GLN A 144 10.52 14.35 8.77
N PRO A 145 10.99 15.42 9.45
CA PRO A 145 11.51 16.61 8.79
C PRO A 145 12.76 16.26 7.97
N LEU A 146 12.74 16.57 6.67
CA LEU A 146 13.93 16.49 5.82
C LEU A 146 14.66 17.83 5.80
N PRO A 147 16.00 17.83 5.57
CA PRO A 147 16.75 19.05 5.31
C PRO A 147 16.17 19.83 4.12
N ALA A 148 16.18 21.16 4.20
CA ALA A 148 15.65 22.03 3.14
C ALA A 148 16.39 21.86 1.80
N ASP A 149 17.70 21.60 1.85
CA ASP A 149 18.56 21.45 0.67
C ASP A 149 18.68 20.01 0.16
N PHE A 150 17.86 19.08 0.68
CA PHE A 150 18.00 17.67 0.37
C PHE A 150 17.82 17.36 -1.12
N SER A 151 16.85 17.98 -1.79
CA SER A 151 16.66 17.87 -3.24
C SER A 151 17.89 18.35 -4.03
N GLN A 152 18.53 19.42 -3.55
CA GLN A 152 19.73 19.99 -4.17
C GLN A 152 20.93 19.06 -3.98
N GLN A 153 21.10 18.49 -2.79
CA GLN A 153 22.14 17.50 -2.51
C GLN A 153 22.01 16.27 -3.41
N LEU A 154 20.78 15.79 -3.64
CA LEU A 154 20.52 14.70 -4.58
C LEU A 154 20.80 15.10 -6.04
N ALA A 155 20.47 16.33 -6.44
CA ALA A 155 20.79 16.83 -7.77
C ALA A 155 22.31 16.96 -7.98
N GLN A 156 23.05 17.41 -6.96
CA GLN A 156 24.50 17.45 -6.97
C GLN A 156 25.08 16.04 -7.12
N LEU A 157 24.57 15.03 -6.41
CA LEU A 157 25.03 13.65 -6.59
C LEU A 157 24.84 13.14 -8.03
N ALA A 158 23.75 13.52 -8.70
CA ALA A 158 23.47 13.07 -10.07
C ALA A 158 24.31 13.80 -11.14
N TYR A 159 24.58 15.10 -10.96
CA TYR A 159 25.16 15.96 -12.00
C TYR A 159 26.55 16.52 -11.67
N ALA A 160 27.07 16.35 -10.45
CA ALA A 160 28.37 16.88 -10.07
C ALA A 160 29.53 16.15 -10.78
N PRO A 161 30.63 16.87 -11.07
CA PRO A 161 31.83 16.27 -11.63
C PRO A 161 32.50 15.31 -10.64
N ASP A 162 33.22 14.31 -11.16
CA ASP A 162 33.84 13.23 -10.37
C ASP A 162 34.76 13.78 -9.27
N ALA A 163 35.48 14.87 -9.55
CA ALA A 163 36.36 15.53 -8.58
C ALA A 163 35.61 16.03 -7.33
N THR A 164 34.39 16.55 -7.50
CA THR A 164 33.55 17.01 -6.38
C THR A 164 32.99 15.82 -5.60
N LEU A 165 32.67 14.72 -6.28
CA LEU A 165 32.19 13.49 -5.65
C LEU A 165 33.30 12.75 -4.88
N LEU A 166 34.54 12.82 -5.34
CA LEU A 166 35.71 12.29 -4.62
C LEU A 166 36.11 13.12 -3.41
N ALA A 167 35.86 14.43 -3.44
CA ALA A 167 36.13 15.34 -2.32
C ALA A 167 35.07 15.29 -1.21
N LEU A 168 33.97 14.56 -1.42
CA LEU A 168 32.88 14.43 -0.44
C LEU A 168 33.30 13.52 0.72
N PRO A 169 33.25 14.00 1.99
CA PRO A 169 33.58 13.17 3.14
C PRO A 169 32.69 11.92 3.25
N ASP A 170 33.29 10.81 3.66
CA ASP A 170 32.59 9.50 3.79
C ASP A 170 31.38 9.58 4.71
N GLU A 171 31.50 10.34 5.80
CA GLU A 171 30.41 10.65 6.74
C GLU A 171 29.20 11.30 6.02
N HIS A 172 29.46 12.28 5.14
CA HIS A 172 28.40 12.94 4.37
C HIS A 172 27.75 11.98 3.37
N ARG A 173 28.57 11.14 2.70
CA ARG A 173 28.06 10.10 1.79
C ARG A 173 27.13 9.15 2.54
N GLN A 174 27.55 8.64 3.69
CA GLN A 174 26.75 7.73 4.51
C GLN A 174 25.48 8.39 5.06
N GLN A 175 25.55 9.65 5.48
CA GLN A 175 24.39 10.41 5.95
C GLN A 175 23.33 10.58 4.86
N LEU A 176 23.74 10.83 3.61
CA LEU A 176 22.83 10.91 2.46
C LEU A 176 22.15 9.56 2.18
N PHE A 177 22.92 8.46 2.17
CA PHE A 177 22.38 7.12 2.05
C PHE A 177 21.38 6.78 3.17
N ALA A 178 21.73 7.09 4.43
CA ALA A 178 20.87 6.85 5.58
C ALA A 178 19.56 7.65 5.51
N THR A 179 19.64 8.92 5.07
CA THR A 179 18.46 9.78 4.89
C THR A 179 17.56 9.24 3.77
N CYS A 180 18.13 8.82 2.64
CA CYS A 180 17.38 8.21 1.54
C CYS A 180 16.72 6.90 1.97
N LYS A 181 17.47 6.02 2.65
CA LYS A 181 16.95 4.76 3.19
C LYS A 181 15.77 5.02 4.11
N ARG A 182 15.90 5.96 5.05
CA ARG A 182 14.85 6.29 6.01
C ARG A 182 13.60 6.84 5.34
N TRP A 183 13.77 7.69 4.32
CA TRP A 183 12.66 8.16 3.50
C TRP A 183 11.96 7.00 2.78
N VAL A 184 12.70 6.09 2.14
CA VAL A 184 12.13 4.91 1.47
C VAL A 184 11.45 3.96 2.47
N GLU A 185 11.95 3.84 3.71
CA GLU A 185 11.32 3.01 4.74
C GLU A 185 10.01 3.60 5.28
N HIS A 186 9.95 4.94 5.44
CA HIS A 186 8.85 5.62 6.13
C HIS A 186 7.93 6.44 5.22
N HIS A 187 8.14 6.42 3.89
CA HIS A 187 7.23 7.08 2.98
C HIS A 187 5.84 6.44 3.09
N HIS A 188 4.85 7.25 3.41
CA HIS A 188 3.49 6.77 3.64
C HIS A 188 2.86 6.38 2.30
N VAL A 189 2.81 5.08 2.00
CA VAL A 189 1.89 4.56 0.98
C VAL A 189 0.51 4.61 1.62
N ALA A 190 -0.33 5.57 1.20
CA ALA A 190 -1.66 5.81 1.77
C ALA A 190 -2.43 4.48 1.99
N VAL A 191 -2.83 4.26 3.26
CA VAL A 191 -3.70 3.16 3.71
C VAL A 191 -5.13 3.39 3.21
#